data_AF-A0A6J6QUQ9-F1
#
_entry.id   AF-A0A6J6QUQ9-F1
#
_cell.length_a   1.000
_cell.length_b   1.000
_cell.length_c   1.000
_cell.angle_alpha   90.00
_cell.angle_beta   90.00
_cell.angle_gamma   90.00
#
_symmetry.space_group_name_H-M   'P 1'
#
loop_
_entity.id
_entity.type
_entity.pdbx_description
1 polymer ?
#
loop_
_entity_poly.entity_id
_entity_poly.type
_entity_poly.pdbx_seq_one_letter_code
_entity_poly.pdbx_strand_id
1 'polypeptide(L)'
;MIEKVRVPFFFNPLKSRLLQVFVVAHLAAALLLGEIFVFAPDEGGYLGIFNELYSRHFSLAGHFGWVGTTPTTYLQVIYLPAKVLTLLGIPSYLALRILAITLSTIAIYLLMCIAKDQKSSQKFYSRALVAALIIPTPFLWMTLSLREEFLYLGLSAFVTGLYFLNRKNVRGAFSFLTLGAFLICYTKGYLFVLVLFATIAAFLFRAVLNRGFAGTHKYIVLAIFLPLLFAPATTKSLVLGIQGQFGFQGSALLAASNSNSEFPSSTEGSTTTEALIAAVNRSPDKLFSKLVIKTKLVATATATATATPTPTPTATPTATPAPAATPTPTPAATATPTPTPTEVVAPTPLSPTTGTDRLSLQPGHIRQPLTLIASSARFLFLPSPFIDNGSKFQNIGSFEEFIWWGLYILLGFMIFKLIRSRRKVDDLFIWASTFSIFFIIFSAVTEINVGTALRHRSILLIPILAMILSAQEPSEEV
;
A
#
# COMPACT_ATOMS: atom_id res chain seq x y z
N MET A 1 -44.65 6.93 -16.16
CA MET A 1 -43.35 6.96 -15.45
C MET A 1 -42.87 5.52 -15.32
N ILE A 2 -41.89 5.09 -16.12
CA ILE A 2 -41.26 3.78 -15.91
C ILE A 2 -40.25 3.97 -14.80
N GLU A 3 -40.55 3.41 -13.62
CA GLU A 3 -39.64 3.34 -12.50
C GLU A 3 -38.37 2.62 -12.96
N LYS A 4 -37.29 3.37 -13.13
CA LYS A 4 -36.02 2.85 -13.60
C LYS A 4 -35.49 1.93 -12.51
N VAL A 5 -35.77 0.62 -12.60
CA VAL A 5 -35.30 -0.41 -11.67
C VAL A 5 -33.81 -0.18 -11.45
N ARG A 6 -33.45 0.29 -10.25
CA ARG A 6 -32.08 0.67 -9.92
C ARG A 6 -31.29 -0.61 -9.73
N VAL A 7 -30.59 -1.05 -10.77
CA VAL A 7 -29.72 -2.23 -10.72
C VAL A 7 -28.71 -2.02 -9.57
N PRO A 8 -28.55 -2.98 -8.66
CA PRO A 8 -27.59 -2.84 -7.56
C PRO A 8 -26.16 -2.78 -8.11
N PHE A 9 -25.35 -1.89 -7.53
CA PHE A 9 -23.93 -1.73 -7.89
C PHE A 9 -23.15 -3.05 -7.70
N PHE A 10 -23.38 -3.70 -6.55
CA PHE A 10 -22.81 -5.00 -6.26
C PHE A 10 -23.63 -6.10 -6.91
N PHE A 11 -22.96 -7.01 -7.61
CA PHE A 11 -23.56 -8.20 -8.18
C PHE A 11 -23.06 -9.44 -7.45
N ASN A 12 -23.81 -10.54 -7.48
CA ASN A 12 -23.36 -11.76 -6.81
C ASN A 12 -22.03 -12.25 -7.42
N PRO A 13 -20.90 -12.20 -6.68
CA PRO A 13 -19.59 -12.55 -7.22
C PRO A 13 -19.51 -14.04 -7.59
N LEU A 14 -20.26 -14.90 -6.89
CA LEU A 14 -20.31 -16.33 -7.14
C LEU A 14 -20.95 -16.68 -8.49
N LYS A 15 -21.68 -15.77 -9.13
CA LYS A 15 -22.25 -15.99 -10.47
C LYS A 15 -21.28 -15.60 -11.60
N SER A 16 -20.14 -14.98 -11.28
CA SER A 16 -19.16 -14.56 -12.28
C SER A 16 -18.20 -15.70 -12.61
N ARG A 17 -18.36 -16.32 -13.78
CA ARG A 17 -17.41 -17.35 -14.28
C ARG A 17 -15.96 -16.83 -14.30
N LEU A 18 -15.79 -15.54 -14.57
CA LEU A 18 -14.49 -14.90 -14.66
C LEU A 18 -13.78 -14.83 -13.31
N LEU A 19 -14.51 -14.49 -12.24
CA LEU A 19 -13.98 -14.52 -10.87
C LEU A 19 -13.73 -15.95 -10.39
N GLN A 20 -14.60 -16.90 -10.76
CA GLN A 20 -14.40 -18.31 -10.44
C GLN A 20 -13.09 -18.83 -11.07
N VAL A 21 -12.88 -18.59 -12.36
CA VAL A 21 -11.64 -18.99 -13.06
C VAL A 21 -10.43 -18.32 -12.43
N PHE A 22 -10.51 -17.02 -12.11
CA PHE A 22 -9.44 -16.30 -11.43
C PHE A 22 -9.07 -16.97 -10.10
N VAL A 23 -10.04 -17.18 -9.21
CA VAL A 23 -9.82 -17.78 -7.89
C VAL A 23 -9.26 -19.20 -8.01
N VAL A 24 -9.84 -20.02 -8.88
CA VAL A 24 -9.38 -21.41 -9.09
C VAL A 24 -7.95 -21.45 -9.62
N ALA A 25 -7.61 -20.61 -10.61
CA ALA A 25 -6.26 -20.55 -11.16
C ALA A 25 -5.22 -20.13 -10.11
N HIS A 26 -5.53 -19.12 -9.29
CA HIS A 26 -4.62 -18.64 -8.25
C HIS A 26 -4.49 -19.65 -7.10
N LEU A 27 -5.58 -20.30 -6.68
CA LEU A 27 -5.51 -21.36 -5.68
C LEU A 27 -4.70 -22.56 -6.17
N ALA A 28 -4.89 -22.97 -7.43
CA ALA A 28 -4.08 -24.02 -8.05
C ALA A 28 -2.60 -23.62 -8.07
N ALA A 29 -2.27 -22.39 -8.47
CA ALA A 29 -0.90 -21.87 -8.46
C ALA A 29 -0.30 -21.85 -7.04
N ALA A 30 -1.06 -21.38 -6.04
CA ALA A 30 -0.61 -21.34 -4.64
C ALA A 30 -0.31 -22.74 -4.09
N LEU A 31 -1.12 -23.74 -4.45
CA LEU A 31 -0.91 -25.14 -4.08
C LEU A 31 0.28 -25.76 -4.80
N LEU A 32 0.42 -25.51 -6.11
CA LEU A 32 1.55 -26.01 -6.92
C LEU A 32 2.89 -25.44 -6.47
N LEU A 33 2.91 -24.17 -6.06
CA LEU A 33 4.11 -23.52 -5.53
C LEU A 33 4.51 -24.05 -4.15
N GLY A 34 3.57 -24.54 -3.33
CA GLY A 34 3.87 -25.07 -1.99
C GLY A 34 4.75 -24.10 -1.18
N GLU A 35 5.81 -24.61 -0.55
CA GLU A 35 6.77 -23.82 0.23
C GLU A 35 7.91 -23.21 -0.61
N ILE A 36 7.72 -23.06 -1.92
CA ILE A 36 8.71 -22.43 -2.79
C ILE A 36 8.59 -20.90 -2.70
N PHE A 37 9.66 -20.26 -2.21
CA PHE A 37 9.78 -18.80 -2.07
C PHE A 37 10.72 -18.16 -3.11
N VAL A 38 11.22 -18.93 -4.09
CA VAL A 38 12.24 -18.47 -5.06
C VAL A 38 11.76 -17.26 -5.87
N PHE A 39 10.47 -17.20 -6.20
CA PHE A 39 9.89 -16.09 -6.97
C PHE A 39 9.69 -14.81 -6.16
N ALA A 40 9.61 -14.92 -4.84
CA ALA A 40 9.50 -13.80 -3.93
C ALA A 40 10.25 -14.09 -2.63
N PRO A 41 11.58 -13.90 -2.59
CA PRO A 41 12.37 -14.13 -1.38
C PRO A 41 11.86 -13.34 -0.17
N ASP A 42 11.25 -12.17 -0.41
CA ASP A 42 10.61 -11.33 0.61
C ASP A 42 9.42 -12.02 1.32
N GLU A 43 8.75 -12.99 0.67
CA GLU A 43 7.59 -13.71 1.22
C GLU A 43 7.91 -14.39 2.55
N GLY A 44 9.14 -14.92 2.71
CA GLY A 44 9.61 -15.49 3.97
C GLY A 44 9.64 -14.49 5.12
N GLY A 45 9.95 -13.21 4.84
CA GLY A 45 9.90 -12.15 5.84
C GLY A 45 8.48 -11.87 6.33
N TYR A 46 7.51 -11.81 5.42
CA TYR A 46 6.10 -11.64 5.77
C TYR A 46 5.53 -12.85 6.53
N LEU A 47 5.96 -14.06 6.15
CA LEU A 47 5.61 -15.29 6.87
C LEU A 47 6.16 -15.29 8.29
N GLY A 48 7.42 -14.87 8.48
CA GLY A 48 8.03 -14.71 9.81
C GLY A 48 7.25 -13.74 10.68
N ILE A 49 6.91 -12.56 10.14
CA ILE A 49 6.07 -11.57 10.83
C ILE A 49 4.73 -12.20 11.23
N PHE A 50 4.03 -12.85 10.30
CA PHE A 50 2.72 -13.44 10.55
C PHE A 50 2.72 -14.50 11.64
N ASN A 51 3.74 -15.36 11.68
CA ASN A 51 3.87 -16.41 12.69
C ASN A 51 4.03 -15.84 14.10
N GLU A 52 4.72 -14.70 14.23
CA GLU A 52 5.01 -14.07 15.52
C GLU A 52 4.02 -12.96 15.92
N LEU A 53 3.23 -12.45 14.97
CA LEU A 53 2.38 -11.26 15.08
C LEU A 53 1.39 -11.28 16.26
N TYR A 54 0.91 -12.46 16.63
CA TYR A 54 -0.06 -12.67 17.70
C TYR A 54 0.58 -13.09 19.04
N SER A 55 1.91 -13.03 19.15
CA SER A 55 2.62 -13.27 20.40
C SER A 55 2.52 -12.05 21.35
N ARG A 56 2.69 -12.28 22.66
CA ARG A 56 2.51 -11.24 23.69
C ARG A 56 3.50 -10.08 23.60
N HIS A 57 4.68 -10.30 23.01
CA HIS A 57 5.77 -9.32 22.96
C HIS A 57 6.22 -9.03 21.53
N PHE A 58 5.33 -9.13 20.55
CA PHE A 58 5.67 -8.85 19.16
C PHE A 58 6.06 -7.38 18.96
N SER A 59 7.22 -7.18 18.36
CA SER A 59 7.68 -5.89 17.86
C SER A 59 8.02 -6.01 16.38
N LEU A 60 7.64 -5.01 15.59
CA LEU A 60 7.99 -4.95 14.18
C LEU A 60 9.45 -4.52 13.95
N ALA A 61 10.16 -4.13 15.02
CA ALA A 61 11.55 -3.75 14.95
C ALA A 61 12.43 -4.97 14.66
N GLY A 62 13.15 -4.94 13.54
CA GLY A 62 14.05 -6.01 13.11
C GLY A 62 13.47 -6.94 12.04
N HIS A 63 12.17 -6.89 11.76
CA HIS A 63 11.58 -7.65 10.66
C HIS A 63 11.62 -6.85 9.36
N PHE A 64 12.08 -7.50 8.29
CA PHE A 64 11.98 -6.98 6.93
C PHE A 64 10.58 -7.25 6.37
N GLY A 65 10.01 -6.29 5.66
CA GLY A 65 8.72 -6.46 5.00
C GLY A 65 7.78 -5.30 5.23
N TRP A 66 7.43 -4.96 6.47
CA TRP A 66 6.56 -3.81 6.75
C TRP A 66 7.35 -2.57 7.15
N VAL A 67 6.74 -1.39 7.05
CA VAL A 67 7.37 -0.16 7.54
C VAL A 67 7.43 -0.25 9.05
N GLY A 68 8.58 0.02 9.69
CA GLY A 68 8.72 -0.08 11.15
C GLY A 68 7.76 0.81 11.95
N THR A 69 7.11 1.78 11.31
CA THR A 69 6.07 2.63 11.90
C THR A 69 4.63 2.21 11.56
N THR A 70 4.45 1.06 10.91
CA THR A 70 3.13 0.46 10.72
C THR A 70 2.61 -0.04 12.08
N PRO A 71 1.40 0.35 12.52
CA PRO A 71 0.86 -0.10 13.79
C PRO A 71 0.67 -1.63 13.84
N THR A 72 1.13 -2.28 14.92
CA THR A 72 0.94 -3.72 15.13
C THR A 72 -0.53 -4.13 15.11
N THR A 73 -1.40 -3.29 15.68
CA THR A 73 -2.85 -3.51 15.69
C THR A 73 -3.45 -3.55 14.28
N TYR A 74 -2.95 -2.72 13.37
CA TYR A 74 -3.35 -2.76 11.97
C TYR A 74 -2.95 -4.09 11.32
N LEU A 75 -1.71 -4.55 11.53
CA LEU A 75 -1.26 -5.84 11.02
C LEU A 75 -2.11 -6.99 11.57
N GLN A 76 -2.41 -6.98 12.87
CA GLN A 76 -3.23 -8.00 13.51
C GLN A 76 -4.64 -8.06 12.92
N VAL A 77 -5.21 -6.92 12.51
CA VAL A 77 -6.54 -6.86 11.88
C VAL A 77 -6.50 -7.39 10.45
N ILE A 78 -5.55 -6.95 9.62
CA ILE A 78 -5.51 -7.35 8.21
C ILE A 78 -5.12 -8.82 8.02
N TYR A 79 -4.29 -9.37 8.91
CA TYR A 79 -3.90 -10.78 8.89
C TYR A 79 -4.85 -11.70 9.65
N LEU A 80 -5.85 -11.16 10.35
CA LEU A 80 -6.80 -11.96 11.14
C LEU A 80 -7.49 -13.04 10.31
N PRO A 81 -7.96 -12.81 9.08
CA PRO A 81 -8.58 -13.87 8.28
C PRO A 81 -7.61 -15.04 8.02
N ALA A 82 -6.33 -14.76 7.69
CA ALA A 82 -5.32 -15.80 7.55
C ALA A 82 -5.06 -16.52 8.87
N LYS A 83 -5.05 -15.79 10.00
CA LYS A 83 -4.87 -16.40 11.32
C LYS A 83 -5.98 -17.40 11.63
N VAL A 84 -7.23 -17.05 11.32
CA VAL A 84 -8.38 -17.97 11.47
C VAL A 84 -8.16 -19.24 10.65
N LEU A 85 -7.67 -19.14 9.41
CA LEU A 85 -7.36 -20.32 8.59
C LEU A 85 -6.27 -21.20 9.23
N THR A 86 -5.24 -20.61 9.83
CA THR A 86 -4.21 -21.41 10.55
C THR A 86 -4.75 -22.12 11.77
N LEU A 87 -5.73 -21.53 12.47
CA LEU A 87 -6.41 -22.18 13.59
C LEU A 87 -7.28 -23.36 13.12
N LEU A 88 -7.70 -23.37 11.85
CA LEU A 88 -8.39 -24.48 11.20
C LEU A 88 -7.43 -25.55 10.64
N GLY A 89 -6.12 -25.44 10.90
CA GLY A 89 -5.11 -26.41 10.48
C GLY A 89 -4.50 -26.15 9.10
N ILE A 90 -4.82 -25.02 8.43
CA ILE A 90 -4.19 -24.65 7.16
C ILE A 90 -2.76 -24.14 7.43
N PRO A 91 -1.73 -24.62 6.72
CA PRO A 91 -0.36 -24.13 6.89
C PRO A 91 -0.24 -22.60 6.74
N SER A 92 0.62 -21.95 7.53
CA SER A 92 0.74 -20.49 7.56
C SER A 92 1.01 -19.86 6.19
N TYR A 93 1.90 -20.44 5.39
CA TYR A 93 2.21 -19.93 4.04
C TYR A 93 0.97 -19.99 3.13
N LEU A 94 0.19 -21.07 3.20
CA LEU A 94 -1.01 -21.25 2.38
C LEU A 94 -2.13 -20.34 2.86
N ALA A 95 -2.30 -20.16 4.17
CA ALA A 95 -3.27 -19.24 4.74
C ALA A 95 -3.01 -17.78 4.30
N LEU A 96 -1.75 -17.36 4.28
CA LEU A 96 -1.35 -16.05 3.76
C LEU A 96 -1.62 -15.90 2.26
N ARG A 97 -1.30 -16.91 1.45
CA ARG A 97 -1.62 -16.89 0.01
C ARG A 97 -3.13 -16.87 -0.24
N ILE A 98 -3.93 -17.61 0.53
CA ILE A 98 -5.41 -17.55 0.44
C ILE A 98 -5.90 -16.14 0.77
N LEU A 99 -5.32 -15.46 1.77
CA LEU A 99 -5.62 -14.06 2.06
C LEU A 99 -5.26 -13.16 0.88
N ALA A 100 -4.05 -13.29 0.32
CA ALA A 100 -3.60 -12.50 -0.83
C ALA A 100 -4.54 -12.65 -2.05
N ILE A 101 -4.93 -13.89 -2.36
CA ILE A 101 -5.86 -14.21 -3.44
C ILE A 101 -7.24 -13.59 -3.16
N THR A 102 -7.72 -13.66 -1.91
CA THR A 102 -9.00 -13.08 -1.52
C THR A 102 -9.01 -11.56 -1.69
N LEU A 103 -7.97 -10.87 -1.21
CA LEU A 103 -7.85 -9.41 -1.34
C LEU A 103 -7.74 -8.98 -2.80
N SER A 104 -6.93 -9.70 -3.60
CA SER A 104 -6.82 -9.47 -5.04
C SER A 104 -8.15 -9.69 -5.75
N THR A 105 -8.89 -10.75 -5.39
CA THR A 105 -10.23 -11.03 -5.93
C THR A 105 -11.21 -9.90 -5.61
N ILE A 106 -11.18 -9.35 -4.39
CA ILE A 106 -12.02 -8.21 -4.01
C ILE A 106 -11.63 -6.97 -4.83
N ALA A 107 -10.33 -6.69 -5.00
CA ALA A 107 -9.85 -5.58 -5.81
C ALA A 107 -10.42 -5.62 -7.23
N ILE A 108 -10.34 -6.78 -7.87
CA ILE A 108 -10.86 -7.02 -9.23
C ILE A 108 -12.38 -6.92 -9.27
N TYR A 109 -13.06 -7.52 -8.29
CA TYR A 109 -14.51 -7.47 -8.17
C TYR A 109 -15.04 -6.04 -8.10
N LEU A 110 -14.37 -5.14 -7.36
CA LEU A 110 -14.72 -3.72 -7.32
C LEU A 110 -14.63 -3.07 -8.71
N LEU A 111 -13.55 -3.30 -9.44
CA LEU A 111 -13.39 -2.80 -10.82
C LEU A 111 -14.43 -3.38 -11.78
N MET A 112 -14.79 -4.66 -11.63
CA MET A 112 -15.86 -5.30 -12.39
C MET A 112 -17.24 -4.70 -12.07
N CYS A 113 -17.49 -4.30 -10.82
CA CYS A 113 -18.74 -3.62 -10.44
C CYS A 113 -18.86 -2.27 -11.16
N ILE A 114 -17.77 -1.49 -11.20
CA ILE A 114 -17.69 -0.25 -11.97
C ILE A 114 -17.97 -0.54 -13.45
N ALA A 115 -17.31 -1.53 -14.04
CA ALA A 115 -17.46 -1.87 -15.45
C ALA A 115 -18.87 -2.33 -15.82
N LYS A 116 -19.55 -3.06 -14.91
CA LYS A 116 -20.92 -3.56 -15.12
C LYS A 116 -21.96 -2.46 -15.02
N ASP A 117 -21.73 -1.49 -14.12
CA ASP A 117 -22.60 -0.33 -13.92
C ASP A 117 -22.47 0.69 -15.07
N GLN A 118 -21.46 0.53 -15.92
CA GLN A 118 -21.29 1.22 -17.19
C GLN A 118 -21.85 0.36 -18.36
N LYS A 119 -22.43 0.99 -19.40
CA LYS A 119 -23.19 0.30 -20.48
C LYS A 119 -22.39 -0.78 -21.25
N SER A 120 -23.11 -1.62 -22.03
CA SER A 120 -22.69 -2.87 -22.70
C SER A 120 -21.40 -2.86 -23.55
N SER A 121 -20.87 -1.70 -23.97
CA SER A 121 -19.54 -1.55 -24.64
C SER A 121 -18.40 -2.04 -23.72
N GLN A 122 -18.56 -1.94 -22.40
CA GLN A 122 -17.52 -2.24 -21.41
C GLN A 122 -17.29 -3.74 -21.14
N LYS A 123 -18.14 -4.63 -21.67
CA LYS A 123 -18.00 -6.09 -21.46
C LYS A 123 -16.72 -6.66 -22.09
N PHE A 124 -16.28 -6.11 -23.23
CA PHE A 124 -15.04 -6.50 -23.87
C PHE A 124 -13.82 -6.06 -23.04
N TYR A 125 -13.78 -4.79 -22.65
CA TYR A 125 -12.70 -4.23 -21.82
C TYR A 125 -12.61 -4.89 -20.44
N SER A 126 -13.75 -5.12 -19.76
CA SER A 126 -13.78 -5.83 -18.47
C SER A 126 -13.26 -7.27 -18.57
N ARG A 127 -13.54 -7.98 -19.68
CA ARG A 127 -13.02 -9.34 -19.90
C ARG A 127 -11.55 -9.34 -20.32
N ALA A 128 -11.16 -8.43 -21.22
CA ALA A 128 -9.77 -8.26 -21.66
C ALA A 128 -8.85 -7.85 -20.52
N LEU A 129 -9.36 -7.12 -19.53
CA LEU A 129 -8.57 -6.68 -18.38
C LEU A 129 -8.53 -7.70 -17.24
N VAL A 130 -9.53 -8.56 -17.09
CA VAL A 130 -9.33 -9.76 -16.25
C VAL A 130 -8.41 -10.76 -16.95
N ALA A 131 -8.40 -10.82 -18.27
CA ALA A 131 -7.37 -11.56 -19.00
C ALA A 131 -5.97 -10.95 -18.79
N ALA A 132 -5.87 -9.63 -18.56
CA ALA A 132 -4.63 -8.97 -18.15
C ALA A 132 -4.15 -9.38 -16.73
N LEU A 133 -4.95 -10.13 -15.97
CA LEU A 133 -4.54 -10.70 -14.68
C LEU A 133 -3.92 -12.09 -14.82
N ILE A 134 -3.89 -12.64 -16.04
CA ILE A 134 -3.11 -13.82 -16.42
C ILE A 134 -1.73 -13.40 -16.93
N ILE A 135 -1.49 -12.08 -17.03
CA ILE A 135 -0.14 -11.59 -17.27
C ILE A 135 0.76 -12.15 -16.14
N PRO A 136 1.88 -12.82 -16.46
CA PRO A 136 2.69 -13.55 -15.49
C PRO A 136 3.06 -12.73 -14.26
N THR A 137 3.45 -11.47 -14.43
CA THR A 137 3.89 -10.60 -13.32
C THR A 137 2.74 -10.23 -12.37
N PRO A 138 1.63 -9.59 -12.80
CA PRO A 138 0.47 -9.37 -11.92
C PRO A 138 -0.09 -10.66 -11.31
N PHE A 139 -0.17 -11.74 -12.07
CA PHE A 139 -0.68 -13.03 -11.59
C PHE A 139 0.13 -13.55 -10.40
N LEU A 140 1.47 -13.50 -10.51
CA LEU A 140 2.37 -13.95 -9.47
C LEU A 140 2.23 -13.09 -8.20
N TRP A 141 2.19 -11.76 -8.34
CA TRP A 141 2.04 -10.85 -7.20
C TRP A 141 0.62 -10.82 -6.59
N MET A 142 -0.39 -11.33 -7.29
CA MET A 142 -1.74 -11.55 -6.75
C MET A 142 -1.91 -12.92 -6.08
N THR A 143 -0.97 -13.84 -6.31
CA THR A 143 -0.97 -15.19 -5.74
C THR A 143 -0.11 -15.26 -4.48
N LEU A 144 1.07 -14.65 -4.49
CA LEU A 144 2.02 -14.66 -3.38
C LEU A 144 1.62 -13.68 -2.27
N SER A 145 1.99 -13.99 -1.02
CA SER A 145 1.64 -13.14 0.12
C SER A 145 2.70 -12.07 0.38
N LEU A 146 2.53 -10.90 -0.23
CA LEU A 146 3.45 -9.77 -0.12
C LEU A 146 2.70 -8.53 0.39
N ARG A 147 3.07 -7.34 -0.10
CA ARG A 147 2.34 -6.10 0.21
C ARG A 147 1.43 -5.68 -0.93
N GLU A 148 1.69 -6.18 -2.12
CA GLU A 148 1.06 -5.77 -3.38
C GLU A 148 -0.44 -6.03 -3.37
N GLU A 149 -0.93 -7.11 -2.76
CA GLU A 149 -2.35 -7.41 -2.60
C GLU A 149 -3.11 -6.31 -1.84
N PHE A 150 -2.50 -5.73 -0.81
CA PHE A 150 -3.08 -4.62 -0.04
C PHE A 150 -3.07 -3.34 -0.87
N LEU A 151 -2.07 -3.15 -1.74
CA LEU A 151 -2.00 -2.01 -2.65
C LEU A 151 -3.03 -2.12 -3.77
N TYR A 152 -3.24 -3.30 -4.35
CA TYR A 152 -4.28 -3.53 -5.36
C TYR A 152 -5.67 -3.26 -4.79
N LEU A 153 -5.96 -3.81 -3.59
CA LEU A 153 -7.23 -3.55 -2.91
C LEU A 153 -7.37 -2.08 -2.53
N GLY A 154 -6.30 -1.47 -1.98
CA GLY A 154 -6.29 -0.07 -1.57
C GLY A 154 -6.59 0.88 -2.73
N LEU A 155 -5.91 0.72 -3.87
CA LEU A 155 -6.14 1.52 -5.06
C LEU A 155 -7.52 1.27 -5.68
N SER A 156 -7.96 0.01 -5.73
CA SER A 156 -9.29 -0.33 -6.27
C SER A 156 -10.42 0.24 -5.42
N ALA A 157 -10.26 0.20 -4.08
CA ALA A 157 -11.17 0.86 -3.16
C ALA A 157 -11.15 2.38 -3.35
N PHE A 158 -9.98 3.00 -3.47
CA PHE A 158 -9.88 4.44 -3.70
C PHE A 158 -10.56 4.87 -5.02
N VAL A 159 -10.31 4.14 -6.11
CA VAL A 159 -10.97 4.30 -7.41
C VAL A 159 -12.49 4.15 -7.30
N THR A 160 -12.96 3.14 -6.57
CA THR A 160 -14.41 2.94 -6.31
C THR A 160 -15.01 4.09 -5.53
N GLY A 161 -14.25 4.66 -4.59
CA GLY A 161 -14.64 5.84 -3.84
C GLY A 161 -14.82 7.06 -4.75
N LEU A 162 -13.86 7.33 -5.63
CA LEU A 162 -13.96 8.39 -6.65
C LEU A 162 -15.14 8.17 -7.60
N TYR A 163 -15.37 6.92 -8.00
CA TYR A 163 -16.52 6.54 -8.82
C TYR A 163 -17.87 6.90 -8.16
N PHE A 164 -18.04 6.55 -6.89
CA PHE A 164 -19.24 6.93 -6.15
C PHE A 164 -19.37 8.45 -5.94
N LEU A 165 -18.24 9.14 -5.82
CA LEU A 165 -18.23 10.59 -5.70
C LEU A 165 -18.79 11.26 -6.96
N ASN A 166 -18.41 10.79 -8.14
CA ASN A 166 -18.95 11.26 -9.43
C ASN A 166 -20.47 11.07 -9.51
N ARG A 167 -20.99 9.98 -8.93
CA ARG A 167 -22.43 9.70 -8.82
C ARG A 167 -23.12 10.35 -7.62
N LYS A 168 -22.45 11.28 -6.93
CA LYS A 168 -22.96 12.00 -5.74
C LYS A 168 -23.37 11.08 -4.58
N ASN A 169 -22.89 9.83 -4.54
CA ASN A 169 -23.10 8.91 -3.42
C ASN A 169 -22.02 9.14 -2.36
N VAL A 170 -22.23 10.13 -1.50
CA VAL A 170 -21.27 10.56 -0.47
C VAL A 170 -20.90 9.45 0.52
N ARG A 171 -21.88 8.65 0.97
CA ARG A 171 -21.63 7.59 1.95
C ARG A 171 -20.72 6.52 1.36
N GLY A 172 -21.06 6.02 0.17
CA GLY A 172 -20.22 5.06 -0.55
C GLY A 172 -18.84 5.63 -0.84
N ALA A 173 -18.77 6.87 -1.34
CA ALA A 173 -17.51 7.53 -1.63
C ALA A 173 -16.60 7.61 -0.41
N PHE A 174 -17.10 8.14 0.71
CA PHE A 174 -16.30 8.32 1.93
C PHE A 174 -15.79 6.99 2.49
N SER A 175 -16.64 5.95 2.54
CA SER A 175 -16.23 4.63 3.03
C SER A 175 -15.10 4.02 2.19
N PHE A 176 -15.24 4.02 0.87
CA PHE A 176 -14.26 3.42 -0.04
C PHE A 176 -12.96 4.24 -0.15
N LEU A 177 -13.05 5.58 -0.16
CA LEU A 177 -11.89 6.46 -0.12
C LEU A 177 -11.09 6.26 1.17
N THR A 178 -11.78 6.14 2.31
CA THR A 178 -11.14 5.93 3.61
C THR A 178 -10.46 4.56 3.65
N LEU A 179 -11.15 3.50 3.25
CA LEU A 179 -10.57 2.15 3.18
C LEU A 179 -9.31 2.13 2.31
N GLY A 180 -9.38 2.73 1.12
CA GLY A 180 -8.24 2.83 0.22
C GLY A 180 -7.07 3.62 0.83
N ALA A 181 -7.35 4.76 1.45
CA ALA A 181 -6.34 5.61 2.08
C ALA A 181 -5.61 4.89 3.23
N PHE A 182 -6.34 4.18 4.11
CA PHE A 182 -5.74 3.42 5.20
C PHE A 182 -4.83 2.29 4.68
N LEU A 183 -5.34 1.49 3.74
CA LEU A 183 -4.58 0.38 3.16
C LEU A 183 -3.29 0.88 2.50
N ILE A 184 -3.36 1.94 1.71
CA ILE A 184 -2.17 2.47 1.01
C ILE A 184 -1.19 3.11 2.01
N CYS A 185 -1.67 3.91 2.97
CA CYS A 185 -0.85 4.61 3.96
C CYS A 185 0.02 3.65 4.78
N TYR A 186 -0.59 2.61 5.34
CA TYR A 186 0.10 1.69 6.25
C TYR A 186 0.85 0.57 5.56
N THR A 187 0.62 0.37 4.26
CA THR A 187 1.36 -0.61 3.45
C THR A 187 2.61 0.00 2.83
N LYS A 188 2.48 1.18 2.19
CA LYS A 188 3.59 1.80 1.48
C LYS A 188 3.49 3.33 1.47
N GLY A 189 4.24 3.96 2.37
CA GLY A 189 4.17 5.39 2.63
C GLY A 189 4.38 6.29 1.39
N TYR A 190 5.36 5.99 0.53
CA TYR A 190 5.55 6.81 -0.68
C TYR A 190 4.36 6.71 -1.65
N LEU A 191 3.70 5.53 -1.72
CA LEU A 191 2.55 5.37 -2.60
C LEU A 191 1.36 6.19 -2.09
N PHE A 192 1.22 6.30 -0.78
CA PHE A 192 0.26 7.20 -0.15
C PHE A 192 0.57 8.67 -0.46
N VAL A 193 1.84 9.06 -0.41
CA VAL A 193 2.27 10.40 -0.83
C VAL A 193 1.96 10.66 -2.31
N LEU A 194 2.10 9.65 -3.19
CA LEU A 194 1.68 9.76 -4.59
C LEU A 194 0.17 9.93 -4.73
N VAL A 195 -0.65 9.21 -3.96
CA VAL A 195 -2.11 9.41 -3.93
C VAL A 195 -2.46 10.83 -3.50
N LEU A 196 -1.77 11.38 -2.49
CA LEU A 196 -1.96 12.76 -2.03
C LEU A 196 -1.61 13.77 -3.14
N PHE A 197 -0.42 13.66 -3.75
CA PHE A 197 -0.01 14.56 -4.84
C PHE A 197 -0.91 14.45 -6.07
N ALA A 198 -1.29 13.23 -6.46
CA ALA A 198 -2.21 13.00 -7.57
C ALA A 198 -3.58 13.64 -7.32
N THR A 199 -4.06 13.60 -6.08
CA THR A 199 -5.32 14.23 -5.66
C THR A 199 -5.23 15.75 -5.72
N ILE A 200 -4.15 16.34 -5.20
CA ILE A 200 -3.92 17.79 -5.26
C ILE A 200 -3.83 18.25 -6.72
N ALA A 201 -3.04 17.55 -7.54
CA ALA A 201 -2.91 17.86 -8.95
C ALA A 201 -4.24 17.71 -9.71
N ALA A 202 -5.05 16.70 -9.39
CA ALA A 202 -6.37 16.53 -9.98
C ALA A 202 -7.30 17.71 -9.65
N PHE A 203 -7.25 18.23 -8.42
CA PHE A 203 -8.00 19.41 -8.03
C PHE A 203 -7.52 20.68 -8.72
N LEU A 204 -6.20 20.87 -8.82
CA LEU A 204 -5.63 22.00 -9.57
C LEU A 204 -6.02 21.94 -11.04
N PHE A 205 -5.91 20.76 -11.66
CA PHE A 205 -6.31 20.55 -13.05
C PHE A 205 -7.80 20.84 -13.25
N ARG A 206 -8.66 20.39 -12.33
CA ARG A 206 -10.09 20.70 -12.36
C ARG A 206 -10.38 22.20 -12.19
N ALA A 207 -9.62 22.89 -11.35
CA ALA A 207 -9.73 24.33 -11.17
C ALA A 207 -9.34 25.09 -12.45
N VAL A 208 -8.25 24.69 -13.12
CA VAL A 208 -7.82 25.24 -14.42
C VAL A 208 -8.86 25.00 -15.52
N LEU A 209 -9.58 23.87 -15.48
CA LEU A 209 -10.70 23.60 -16.38
C LEU A 209 -11.96 24.44 -16.07
N ASN A 210 -11.89 25.41 -15.15
CA ASN A 210 -13.00 26.27 -14.68
C ASN A 210 -14.24 25.48 -14.25
N ARG A 211 -14.05 24.24 -13.75
CA ARG A 211 -15.17 23.37 -13.34
C ARG A 211 -15.57 23.48 -11.88
N GLY A 212 -14.90 24.38 -11.14
CA GLY A 212 -15.14 24.64 -9.73
C GLY A 212 -14.89 23.42 -8.83
N PHE A 213 -14.81 23.70 -7.52
CA PHE A 213 -14.73 22.66 -6.51
C PHE A 213 -16.15 22.24 -6.12
N ALA A 214 -16.55 21.00 -6.42
CA ALA A 214 -17.86 20.53 -5.94
C ALA A 214 -17.79 20.31 -4.43
N GLY A 215 -18.87 20.59 -3.70
CA GLY A 215 -18.93 20.40 -2.24
C GLY A 215 -18.65 18.97 -1.77
N THR A 216 -18.66 17.98 -2.67
CA THR A 216 -18.30 16.58 -2.42
C THR A 216 -16.79 16.34 -2.30
N HIS A 217 -15.92 17.21 -2.83
CA HIS A 217 -14.46 16.99 -2.79
C HIS A 217 -13.87 17.08 -1.38
N LYS A 218 -14.56 17.73 -0.44
CA LYS A 218 -14.18 17.74 0.98
C LYS A 218 -14.09 16.32 1.57
N TYR A 219 -14.87 15.38 1.05
CA TYR A 219 -14.82 13.98 1.49
C TYR A 219 -13.55 13.26 1.04
N ILE A 220 -12.98 13.64 -0.11
CA ILE A 220 -11.67 13.13 -0.54
C ILE A 220 -10.59 13.62 0.43
N VAL A 221 -10.57 14.93 0.72
CA VAL A 221 -9.60 15.52 1.64
C VAL A 221 -9.71 14.85 3.02
N LEU A 222 -10.93 14.78 3.57
CA LEU A 222 -11.14 14.15 4.87
C LEU A 222 -10.68 12.69 4.90
N ALA A 223 -11.01 11.90 3.86
CA ALA A 223 -10.64 10.49 3.79
C ALA A 223 -9.12 10.28 3.69
N ILE A 224 -8.40 11.10 2.90
CA ILE A 224 -6.94 10.98 2.73
C ILE A 224 -6.19 11.34 4.02
N PHE A 225 -6.64 12.36 4.75
CA PHE A 225 -5.94 12.77 5.98
C PHE A 225 -6.30 11.91 7.19
N LEU A 226 -7.38 11.12 7.13
CA LEU A 226 -7.83 10.32 8.26
C LEU A 226 -6.77 9.31 8.77
N PRO A 227 -6.09 8.50 7.92
CA PRO A 227 -5.03 7.60 8.40
C PRO A 227 -3.92 8.31 9.19
N LEU A 228 -3.57 9.55 8.82
CA LEU A 228 -2.52 10.32 9.49
C LEU A 228 -2.91 10.76 10.91
N LEU A 229 -4.21 10.84 11.20
CA LEU A 229 -4.72 11.14 12.53
C LEU A 229 -4.65 9.92 13.46
N PHE A 230 -4.74 8.70 12.91
CA PHE A 230 -4.74 7.46 13.69
C PHE A 230 -3.34 6.88 13.92
N ALA A 231 -2.31 7.33 13.19
CA ALA A 231 -0.92 6.92 13.41
C ALA A 231 0.08 8.09 13.26
N PRO A 232 0.28 8.91 14.31
CA PRO A 232 1.22 10.03 14.30
C PRO A 232 2.67 9.63 13.99
N ALA A 233 3.08 8.42 14.36
CA ALA A 233 4.40 7.88 14.03
C ALA A 233 4.59 7.72 12.52
N THR A 234 3.55 7.31 11.79
CA THR A 234 3.56 7.21 10.33
C THR A 234 3.74 8.60 9.70
N THR A 235 3.08 9.62 10.24
CA THR A 235 3.25 11.02 9.80
C THR A 235 4.72 11.47 9.92
N LYS A 236 5.36 11.18 11.05
CA LYS A 236 6.79 11.50 11.25
C LYS A 236 7.68 10.78 10.24
N SER A 237 7.45 9.49 9.99
CA SER A 237 8.20 8.74 8.96
C SER A 237 8.01 9.27 7.56
N LEU A 238 6.79 9.69 7.20
CA LEU A 238 6.51 10.27 5.89
C LEU A 238 7.26 11.58 5.70
N VAL A 239 7.26 12.45 6.72
CA VAL A 239 8.00 13.73 6.67
C VAL A 239 9.51 13.48 6.55
N LEU A 240 10.06 12.57 7.35
CA LEU A 240 11.49 12.22 7.29
C LEU A 240 11.87 11.59 5.93
N GLY A 241 11.01 10.74 5.37
CA GLY A 241 11.21 10.16 4.05
C GLY A 241 11.24 11.21 2.95
N ILE A 242 10.31 12.18 2.99
CA ILE A 242 10.30 13.32 2.08
C ILE A 242 11.58 14.14 2.24
N GLN A 243 11.98 14.48 3.48
CA GLN A 243 13.19 15.28 3.73
C GLN A 243 14.47 14.59 3.23
N GLY A 244 14.61 13.28 3.47
CA GLY A 244 15.75 12.49 3.01
C GLY A 244 15.82 12.39 1.48
N GLN A 245 14.68 12.30 0.80
CA GLN A 245 14.62 12.12 -0.64
C GLN A 245 14.75 13.44 -1.44
N PHE A 246 14.38 14.57 -0.83
CA PHE A 246 14.57 15.91 -1.41
C PHE A 246 15.86 16.62 -0.95
N GLY A 247 16.72 15.93 -0.19
CA GLY A 247 18.03 16.46 0.20
C GLY A 247 17.97 17.64 1.17
N PHE A 248 16.91 17.77 1.97
CA PHE A 248 16.88 18.70 3.09
C PHE A 248 17.79 18.15 4.21
N GLN A 249 19.09 18.32 4.04
CA GLN A 249 20.16 18.01 5.00
C GLN A 249 20.12 18.95 6.22
N GLY A 250 18.98 19.03 6.91
CA GLY A 250 18.80 19.85 8.12
C GLY A 250 18.73 19.05 9.42
N SER A 251 18.65 17.72 9.36
CA SER A 251 18.30 16.91 10.54
C SER A 251 19.30 15.81 10.88
N ALA A 252 20.35 15.64 10.06
CA ALA A 252 21.47 14.75 10.41
C ALA A 252 22.34 15.31 11.55
N LEU A 253 22.24 16.61 11.85
CA LEU A 253 22.97 17.24 12.96
C LEU A 253 22.29 17.03 14.33
N LEU A 254 20.97 16.78 14.39
CA LEU A 254 20.26 16.58 15.67
C LEU A 254 20.43 15.16 16.25
N ALA A 255 20.80 14.17 15.45
CA ALA A 255 21.12 12.84 15.96
C ALA A 255 22.53 12.76 16.59
N ALA A 256 23.41 13.70 16.25
CA ALA A 256 24.77 13.80 16.79
C ALA A 256 24.88 14.70 18.04
N SER A 257 23.83 15.46 18.39
CA SER A 257 23.85 16.44 19.49
C SER A 257 23.42 15.88 20.86
N ASN A 258 23.21 14.57 20.99
CA ASN A 258 22.84 13.95 22.28
C ASN A 258 24.05 13.40 23.06
N SER A 259 25.28 13.70 22.66
CA SER A 259 26.48 13.47 23.50
C SER A 259 26.85 14.75 24.24
N ASN A 260 26.45 14.81 25.51
CA ASN A 260 27.01 15.59 26.63
C ASN A 260 27.80 16.88 26.32
N SER A 261 27.19 18.05 26.57
CA SER A 261 27.89 19.20 27.18
C SER A 261 26.89 20.26 27.68
N GLU A 262 27.15 20.78 28.87
CA GLU A 262 26.40 21.80 29.62
C GLU A 262 26.42 23.21 29.00
N PHE A 263 25.26 23.92 29.05
CA PHE A 263 24.97 25.39 29.16
C PHE A 263 25.71 26.44 28.26
N PRO A 264 25.26 27.72 28.07
CA PRO A 264 24.26 28.48 28.83
C PRO A 264 23.17 29.22 28.04
N SER A 265 22.28 29.86 28.80
CA SER A 265 21.21 30.78 28.42
C SER A 265 21.71 32.08 27.77
N SER A 266 21.08 32.51 26.67
CA SER A 266 20.76 33.92 26.42
C SER A 266 19.74 34.09 25.29
N THR A 267 18.92 35.12 25.47
CA THR A 267 17.83 35.63 24.66
C THR A 267 18.33 36.28 23.37
N GLU A 268 17.67 36.05 22.22
CA GLU A 268 17.25 37.10 21.27
C GLU A 268 16.45 36.54 20.09
N GLY A 269 15.46 37.31 19.63
CA GLY A 269 14.51 36.90 18.62
C GLY A 269 15.11 36.78 17.22
N SER A 270 14.88 35.64 16.58
CA SER A 270 15.07 35.46 15.14
C SER A 270 14.03 34.50 14.60
N THR A 271 13.37 34.90 13.53
CA THR A 271 12.33 34.16 12.79
C THR A 271 12.95 33.02 11.98
N THR A 272 13.49 32.01 12.66
CA THR A 272 13.99 30.79 12.00
C THR A 272 12.98 29.65 12.14
N THR A 273 13.01 28.75 11.17
CA THR A 273 12.26 27.48 11.11
C THR A 273 12.31 26.67 12.41
N GLU A 274 13.31 26.89 13.26
CA GLU A 274 13.48 26.26 14.56
C GLU A 274 12.45 26.74 15.59
N ALA A 275 12.07 28.03 15.57
CA ALA A 275 11.01 28.55 16.44
C ALA A 275 9.63 27.96 16.07
N LEU A 276 9.40 27.67 14.78
CA LEU A 276 8.17 27.05 14.30
C LEU A 276 8.11 25.55 14.67
N ILE A 277 9.24 24.84 14.58
CA ILE A 277 9.36 23.44 15.03
C ILE A 277 9.22 23.35 16.56
N ALA A 278 9.81 24.28 17.30
CA ALA A 278 9.66 24.35 18.75
C ALA A 278 8.23 24.69 19.18
N ALA A 279 7.53 25.55 18.43
CA ALA A 279 6.12 25.88 18.68
C ALA A 279 5.17 24.69 18.39
N VAL A 280 5.43 23.93 17.32
CA VAL A 280 4.69 22.69 16.99
C VAL A 280 4.88 21.63 18.08
N ASN A 281 6.09 21.51 18.64
CA ASN A 281 6.39 20.55 19.69
C ASN A 281 5.90 21.00 21.08
N ARG A 282 5.78 22.31 21.35
CA ARG A 282 5.35 22.82 22.67
C ARG A 282 3.85 22.87 22.89
N SER A 283 3.03 23.01 21.84
CA SER A 283 1.57 23.12 21.98
C SER A 283 0.83 22.77 20.68
N PRO A 284 0.84 21.49 20.26
CA PRO A 284 0.07 21.05 19.09
C PRO A 284 -1.41 21.49 19.20
N ASP A 285 -2.00 21.34 20.38
CA ASP A 285 -3.42 21.58 20.68
C ASP A 285 -3.89 23.02 20.43
N LYS A 286 -3.00 24.01 20.64
CA LYS A 286 -3.33 25.45 20.50
C LYS A 286 -3.27 25.94 19.04
N LEU A 287 -2.53 25.26 18.17
CA LEU A 287 -2.54 25.52 16.72
C LEU A 287 -3.74 24.86 16.05
N PHE A 288 -4.11 23.64 16.51
CA PHE A 288 -5.31 22.95 16.06
C PHE A 288 -6.59 23.70 16.46
N SER A 289 -6.68 24.28 17.67
CA SER A 289 -7.85 25.09 18.03
C SER A 289 -8.00 26.35 17.17
N LYS A 290 -6.91 27.03 16.81
CA LYS A 290 -6.96 28.18 15.88
C LYS A 290 -7.37 27.80 14.45
N LEU A 291 -7.01 26.60 13.99
CA LEU A 291 -7.41 26.08 12.68
C LEU A 291 -8.86 25.56 12.69
N VAL A 292 -9.30 24.96 13.80
CA VAL A 292 -10.67 24.48 14.02
C VAL A 292 -11.65 25.64 14.23
N ILE A 293 -11.27 26.72 14.92
CA ILE A 293 -12.16 27.89 15.15
C ILE A 293 -12.46 28.65 13.85
N LYS A 294 -11.63 28.54 12.80
CA LYS A 294 -11.93 29.11 11.47
C LYS A 294 -12.91 28.27 10.64
N THR A 295 -13.23 27.06 11.08
CA THR A 295 -14.21 26.17 10.44
C THR A 295 -15.28 25.84 11.46
N LYS A 296 -16.33 26.66 11.49
CA LYS A 296 -17.50 26.51 12.37
C LYS A 296 -18.20 25.18 12.11
N LEU A 297 -17.71 24.09 12.73
CA LEU A 297 -18.43 22.83 12.86
C LEU A 297 -18.99 22.79 14.28
N VAL A 298 -20.27 23.14 14.39
CA VAL A 298 -21.05 22.99 15.61
C VAL A 298 -21.37 21.51 15.77
N ALA A 299 -20.83 20.89 16.82
CA ALA A 299 -21.39 19.69 17.44
C ALA A 299 -21.08 19.76 18.93
N THR A 300 -22.03 20.30 19.69
CA THR A 300 -22.02 20.31 21.16
C THR A 300 -22.25 18.89 21.64
N ALA A 301 -21.24 18.27 22.24
CA ALA A 301 -21.40 17.07 23.06
C ALA A 301 -21.15 17.46 24.51
N THR A 302 -22.20 17.37 25.32
CA THR A 302 -22.21 17.64 26.76
C THR A 302 -21.35 16.59 27.48
N ALA A 303 -20.34 17.02 28.23
CA ALA A 303 -19.53 16.14 29.06
C ALA A 303 -20.35 15.66 30.28
N THR A 304 -20.52 14.35 30.44
CA THR A 304 -21.02 13.72 31.67
C THR A 304 -19.83 13.41 32.58
N ALA A 305 -19.99 13.71 33.87
CA ALA A 305 -18.93 13.66 34.88
C ALA A 305 -18.32 12.25 35.05
N THR A 306 -16.99 12.22 35.12
CA THR A 306 -16.16 11.06 35.42
C THR A 306 -16.37 10.62 36.87
N ALA A 307 -16.76 9.36 37.09
CA ALA A 307 -16.76 8.75 38.41
C ALA A 307 -15.32 8.36 38.82
N THR A 308 -14.94 8.77 40.03
CA THR A 308 -13.68 8.46 40.71
C THR A 308 -13.51 6.94 40.88
N PRO A 309 -12.34 6.34 40.56
CA PRO A 309 -12.10 4.93 40.83
C PRO A 309 -12.00 4.67 42.34
N THR A 310 -12.84 3.77 42.83
CA THR A 310 -12.83 3.22 44.19
C THR A 310 -11.60 2.31 44.36
N PRO A 311 -10.85 2.39 45.48
CA PRO A 311 -9.72 1.48 45.72
C PRO A 311 -10.20 0.03 45.86
N THR A 312 -9.59 -0.86 45.08
CA THR A 312 -9.81 -2.31 45.12
C THR A 312 -9.28 -2.90 46.45
N PRO A 313 -10.04 -3.76 47.16
CA PRO A 313 -9.58 -4.36 48.40
C PRO A 313 -8.38 -5.29 48.20
N THR A 314 -7.39 -5.12 49.07
CA THR A 314 -6.19 -5.97 49.23
C THR A 314 -6.59 -7.40 49.58
N ALA A 315 -6.10 -8.38 48.81
CA ALA A 315 -6.27 -9.79 49.12
C ALA A 315 -5.49 -10.17 50.40
N THR A 316 -6.18 -10.85 51.31
CA THR A 316 -5.67 -11.41 52.56
C THR A 316 -4.69 -12.57 52.29
N PRO A 317 -3.57 -12.70 53.03
CA PRO A 317 -2.64 -13.81 52.86
C PRO A 317 -3.33 -15.13 53.17
N THR A 318 -3.34 -16.04 52.19
CA THR A 318 -3.86 -17.40 52.34
C THR A 318 -2.75 -18.31 52.88
N ALA A 319 -3.12 -19.21 53.80
CA ALA A 319 -2.22 -20.06 54.57
C ALA A 319 -1.32 -20.97 53.71
N THR A 320 -0.05 -21.07 54.12
CA THR A 320 0.98 -21.98 53.64
C THR A 320 0.57 -23.45 53.84
N PRO A 321 0.53 -24.29 52.80
CA PRO A 321 0.46 -25.74 52.98
C PRO A 321 1.83 -26.30 53.42
N ALA A 322 1.78 -27.29 54.31
CA ALA A 322 2.90 -28.02 54.89
C ALA A 322 3.82 -28.72 53.85
N PRO A 323 5.09 -29.00 54.17
CA PRO A 323 6.03 -29.66 53.27
C PRO A 323 5.56 -31.08 52.92
N ALA A 324 5.30 -31.32 51.63
CA ALA A 324 5.06 -32.64 51.08
C ALA A 324 6.39 -33.34 50.75
N ALA A 325 6.39 -34.65 50.91
CA ALA A 325 7.54 -35.55 50.97
C ALA A 325 8.52 -35.44 49.79
N THR A 326 9.79 -35.63 50.15
CA THR A 326 10.97 -35.76 49.31
C THR A 326 10.78 -36.83 48.21
N PRO A 327 10.95 -36.51 46.92
CA PRO A 327 11.09 -37.54 45.89
C PRO A 327 12.47 -38.21 45.97
N THR A 328 12.44 -39.54 46.02
CA THR A 328 13.55 -40.49 45.92
C THR A 328 14.38 -40.23 44.65
N PRO A 329 15.73 -40.37 44.67
CA PRO A 329 16.55 -40.14 43.48
C PRO A 329 16.23 -41.14 42.36
N THR A 330 15.72 -40.63 41.26
CA THR A 330 15.64 -41.34 39.97
C THR A 330 17.07 -41.52 39.42
N PRO A 331 17.47 -42.72 38.95
CA PRO A 331 18.81 -42.96 38.42
C PRO A 331 19.14 -42.06 37.23
N ALA A 332 20.38 -41.61 37.18
CA ALA A 332 20.95 -40.73 36.17
C ALA A 332 20.79 -41.33 34.76
N ALA A 333 20.17 -40.57 33.86
CA ALA A 333 20.21 -40.85 32.44
C ALA A 333 21.67 -40.73 31.96
N THR A 334 22.15 -41.81 31.34
CA THR A 334 23.44 -41.88 30.66
C THR A 334 23.55 -40.74 29.64
N ALA A 335 24.66 -40.02 29.66
CA ALA A 335 24.95 -38.96 28.69
C ALA A 335 25.00 -39.56 27.28
N THR A 336 23.94 -39.34 26.50
CA THR A 336 24.00 -39.48 25.05
C THR A 336 25.02 -38.47 24.54
N PRO A 337 26.02 -38.86 23.72
CA PRO A 337 27.01 -37.92 23.21
C PRO A 337 26.29 -36.81 22.44
N THR A 338 26.44 -35.58 22.92
CA THR A 338 26.10 -34.36 22.19
C THR A 338 26.76 -34.45 20.81
N PRO A 339 26.01 -34.35 19.70
CA PRO A 339 26.65 -34.26 18.39
C PRO A 339 27.58 -33.05 18.40
N THR A 340 28.86 -33.31 18.19
CA THR A 340 29.88 -32.28 17.93
C THR A 340 29.31 -31.31 16.90
N PRO A 341 29.35 -29.98 17.15
CA PRO A 341 28.90 -29.02 16.15
C PRO A 341 29.66 -29.33 14.87
N THR A 342 28.93 -29.77 13.84
CA THR A 342 29.45 -29.79 12.49
C THR A 342 29.86 -28.36 12.23
N GLU A 343 31.17 -28.13 12.02
CA GLU A 343 31.65 -26.86 11.53
C GLU A 343 30.82 -26.52 10.30
N VAL A 344 29.91 -25.57 10.45
CA VAL A 344 29.32 -24.89 9.33
C VAL A 344 30.52 -24.24 8.67
N VAL A 345 31.02 -24.86 7.61
CA VAL A 345 31.90 -24.22 6.65
C VAL A 345 31.18 -22.92 6.33
N ALA A 346 31.66 -21.81 6.89
CA ALA A 346 31.24 -20.49 6.51
C ALA A 346 31.25 -20.51 4.98
N PRO A 347 30.16 -20.11 4.30
CA PRO A 347 30.17 -20.11 2.85
C PRO A 347 31.41 -19.36 2.46
N THR A 348 32.35 -20.07 1.82
CA THR A 348 33.51 -19.45 1.21
C THR A 348 32.92 -18.26 0.46
N PRO A 349 33.33 -17.01 0.76
CA PRO A 349 32.83 -15.89 0.00
C PRO A 349 33.10 -16.29 -1.44
N LEU A 350 32.03 -16.56 -2.18
CA LEU A 350 32.12 -16.80 -3.60
C LEU A 350 32.86 -15.56 -4.07
N SER A 351 34.13 -15.74 -4.41
CA SER A 351 34.87 -14.74 -5.16
C SER A 351 33.93 -14.31 -6.25
N PRO A 352 33.77 -13.00 -6.51
CA PRO A 352 32.80 -12.53 -7.47
C PRO A 352 33.17 -13.16 -8.81
N THR A 353 32.56 -14.29 -9.13
CA THR A 353 32.53 -14.80 -10.47
C THR A 353 31.85 -13.67 -11.21
N THR A 354 32.63 -13.04 -12.06
CA THR A 354 32.27 -12.00 -13.00
C THR A 354 31.08 -12.48 -13.83
N GLY A 355 29.89 -12.43 -13.22
CA GLY A 355 28.60 -12.39 -13.87
C GLY A 355 28.38 -10.93 -14.23
N THR A 356 28.92 -10.57 -15.38
CA THR A 356 28.67 -9.34 -16.11
C THR A 356 27.19 -8.97 -16.12
N ASP A 357 26.90 -7.71 -15.79
CA ASP A 357 25.63 -6.99 -15.93
C ASP A 357 24.37 -7.65 -15.35
N ARG A 358 24.16 -7.47 -14.05
CA ARG A 358 22.79 -7.36 -13.53
C ARG A 358 22.18 -6.09 -14.11
N LEU A 359 21.20 -6.24 -15.01
CA LEU A 359 20.37 -5.14 -15.51
C LEU A 359 19.90 -4.30 -14.31
N SER A 360 20.43 -3.09 -14.18
CA SER A 360 20.18 -2.17 -13.07
C SER A 360 19.59 -0.90 -13.65
N LEU A 361 18.49 -0.43 -13.06
CA LEU A 361 17.86 0.81 -13.49
C LEU A 361 18.65 1.97 -12.89
N GLN A 362 19.26 2.80 -13.74
CA GLN A 362 19.89 4.03 -13.26
C GLN A 362 18.80 5.01 -12.81
N PRO A 363 18.78 5.44 -11.53
CA PRO A 363 17.75 6.35 -11.04
C PRO A 363 17.86 7.72 -11.72
N GLY A 364 16.71 8.28 -12.09
CA GLY A 364 16.63 9.60 -12.70
C GLY A 364 16.85 10.71 -11.67
N HIS A 365 17.41 11.84 -12.10
CA HIS A 365 17.55 13.02 -11.24
C HIS A 365 16.50 14.08 -11.60
N ILE A 366 15.71 14.52 -10.61
CA ILE A 366 14.65 15.54 -10.82
C ILE A 366 15.21 16.84 -11.42
N ARG A 367 16.48 17.18 -11.12
CA ARG A 367 17.15 18.38 -11.64
C ARG A 367 17.63 18.24 -13.09
N GLN A 368 17.61 17.03 -13.66
CA GLN A 368 18.09 16.74 -15.00
C GLN A 368 16.95 16.09 -15.80
N PRO A 369 16.16 16.86 -16.55
CA PRO A 369 14.92 16.36 -17.16
C PRO A 369 15.17 15.21 -18.16
N LEU A 370 16.31 15.22 -18.86
CA LEU A 370 16.66 14.16 -19.80
C LEU A 370 16.93 12.82 -19.10
N THR A 371 17.59 12.84 -17.94
CA THR A 371 17.84 11.59 -17.19
C THR A 371 16.55 11.06 -16.60
N LEU A 372 15.64 11.95 -16.17
CA LEU A 372 14.31 11.56 -15.72
C LEU A 372 13.50 10.87 -16.83
N ILE A 373 13.47 11.45 -18.04
CA ILE A 373 12.79 10.84 -19.20
C ILE A 373 13.41 9.49 -19.54
N ALA A 374 14.74 9.41 -19.57
CA ALA A 374 15.45 8.16 -19.86
C ALA A 374 15.16 7.09 -18.79
N SER A 375 15.16 7.43 -17.51
CA SER A 375 14.84 6.50 -16.42
C SER A 375 13.37 6.09 -16.42
N SER A 376 12.44 6.98 -16.79
CA SER A 376 11.03 6.62 -16.98
C SER A 376 10.85 5.66 -18.15
N ALA A 377 11.54 5.89 -19.26
CA ALA A 377 11.54 4.95 -20.39
C ALA A 377 12.11 3.59 -19.95
N ARG A 378 13.23 3.57 -19.23
CA ARG A 378 13.82 2.33 -18.70
C ARG A 378 12.86 1.59 -17.76
N PHE A 379 12.19 2.29 -16.85
CA PHE A 379 11.18 1.69 -15.97
C PHE A 379 10.00 1.06 -16.73
N LEU A 380 9.59 1.66 -17.85
CA LEU A 380 8.46 1.18 -18.65
C LEU A 380 8.84 0.07 -19.64
N PHE A 381 10.06 0.05 -20.16
CA PHE A 381 10.44 -0.80 -21.29
C PHE A 381 11.49 -1.87 -20.96
N LEU A 382 11.96 -1.97 -19.71
CA LEU A 382 12.82 -3.06 -19.25
C LEU A 382 12.05 -4.00 -18.32
N PRO A 383 12.30 -5.32 -18.39
CA PRO A 383 13.18 -6.02 -19.34
C PRO A 383 12.64 -6.00 -20.78
N SER A 384 13.45 -6.28 -21.81
CA SER A 384 13.04 -6.22 -23.23
C SER A 384 13.13 -7.57 -23.94
N PRO A 385 12.16 -7.98 -24.79
CA PRO A 385 12.07 -9.33 -25.38
C PRO A 385 13.18 -9.71 -26.37
N PHE A 386 13.98 -8.75 -26.82
CA PHE A 386 15.02 -8.97 -27.85
C PHE A 386 16.44 -8.68 -27.38
N ILE A 387 16.62 -8.46 -26.08
CA ILE A 387 17.90 -8.10 -25.48
C ILE A 387 18.15 -9.05 -24.32
N ASP A 388 19.40 -9.37 -24.05
CA ASP A 388 19.73 -10.10 -22.82
C ASP A 388 19.54 -9.19 -21.60
N ASN A 389 18.60 -9.57 -20.75
CA ASN A 389 18.22 -8.86 -19.52
C ASN A 389 19.03 -9.36 -18.31
N GLY A 390 20.12 -10.09 -18.54
CA GLY A 390 21.03 -10.56 -17.49
C GLY A 390 20.51 -11.76 -16.69
N SER A 391 19.31 -12.29 -16.99
CA SER A 391 18.86 -13.57 -16.46
C SER A 391 17.81 -14.25 -17.34
N LYS A 392 17.82 -15.59 -17.36
CA LYS A 392 16.81 -16.39 -18.09
C LYS A 392 15.38 -16.07 -17.65
N PHE A 393 15.17 -15.83 -16.35
CA PHE A 393 13.85 -15.46 -15.83
C PHE A 393 13.38 -14.12 -16.39
N GLN A 394 14.25 -13.10 -16.43
CA GLN A 394 13.91 -11.80 -17.01
C GLN A 394 13.73 -11.87 -18.54
N ASN A 395 14.48 -12.71 -19.24
CA ASN A 395 14.33 -12.91 -20.69
C ASN A 395 13.04 -13.64 -21.06
N ILE A 396 12.56 -14.56 -20.21
CA ILE A 396 11.23 -15.19 -20.41
C ILE A 396 10.13 -14.22 -20.03
N GLY A 397 10.29 -13.50 -18.91
CA GLY A 397 9.35 -12.49 -18.44
C GLY A 397 9.21 -11.30 -19.39
N SER A 398 10.23 -10.95 -20.17
CA SER A 398 10.16 -9.81 -21.08
C SER A 398 9.20 -9.98 -22.26
N PHE A 399 8.67 -11.18 -22.51
CA PHE A 399 7.60 -11.37 -23.50
C PHE A 399 6.25 -10.80 -23.03
N GLU A 400 6.05 -10.64 -21.73
CA GLU A 400 4.86 -9.97 -21.19
C GLU A 400 4.81 -8.48 -21.61
N GLU A 401 5.96 -7.89 -21.95
CA GLU A 401 6.10 -6.48 -22.29
C GLU A 401 5.25 -6.06 -23.49
N PHE A 402 5.01 -6.95 -24.45
CA PHE A 402 4.16 -6.64 -25.60
C PHE A 402 2.75 -6.21 -25.17
N ILE A 403 2.21 -6.85 -24.12
CA ILE A 403 0.89 -6.53 -23.58
C ILE A 403 0.94 -5.14 -22.94
N TRP A 404 1.99 -4.88 -22.16
CA TRP A 404 2.17 -3.59 -21.52
C TRP A 404 2.42 -2.43 -22.50
N TRP A 405 3.14 -2.64 -23.59
CA TRP A 405 3.32 -1.61 -24.62
C TRP A 405 1.96 -1.18 -25.19
N GLY A 406 1.06 -2.14 -25.40
CA GLY A 406 -0.34 -1.85 -25.74
C GLY A 406 -1.05 -1.01 -24.67
N LEU A 407 -0.90 -1.37 -23.39
CA LEU A 407 -1.46 -0.60 -22.27
C LEU A 407 -0.88 0.82 -22.19
N TYR A 408 0.41 1.02 -22.49
CA TYR A 408 1.06 2.33 -22.45
C TYR A 408 0.68 3.21 -23.63
N ILE A 409 0.53 2.64 -24.82
CA ILE A 409 -0.01 3.36 -25.98
C ILE A 409 -1.42 3.85 -25.66
N LEU A 410 -2.25 2.98 -25.07
CA LEU A 410 -3.60 3.32 -24.63
C LEU A 410 -3.59 4.41 -23.55
N LEU A 411 -2.72 4.29 -22.54
CA LEU A 411 -2.50 5.29 -21.50
C LEU A 411 -2.12 6.65 -22.10
N GLY A 412 -1.14 6.67 -22.99
CA GLY A 412 -0.68 7.88 -23.68
C GLY A 412 -1.78 8.52 -24.52
N PHE A 413 -2.55 7.72 -25.25
CA PHE A 413 -3.71 8.21 -26.01
C PHE A 413 -4.80 8.82 -25.10
N MET A 414 -5.09 8.19 -23.96
CA MET A 414 -6.06 8.71 -22.99
C MET A 414 -5.59 10.00 -22.33
N ILE A 415 -4.33 10.10 -21.93
CA ILE A 415 -3.73 11.33 -21.39
C ILE A 415 -3.72 12.43 -22.46
N PHE A 416 -3.35 12.12 -23.71
CA PHE A 416 -3.43 13.08 -24.81
C PHE A 416 -4.86 13.60 -25.02
N LYS A 417 -5.85 12.69 -24.97
CA LYS A 417 -7.27 13.05 -25.00
C LYS A 417 -7.64 13.96 -23.83
N LEU A 418 -7.13 13.72 -22.61
CA LEU A 418 -7.35 14.61 -21.46
C LEU A 418 -6.94 16.04 -21.75
N ILE A 419 -5.73 16.21 -22.28
CA ILE A 419 -5.11 17.52 -22.55
C ILE A 419 -5.87 18.25 -23.67
N ARG A 420 -6.31 17.51 -24.71
CA ARG A 420 -6.97 18.10 -25.88
C ARG A 420 -8.48 18.28 -25.72
N SER A 421 -9.11 17.57 -24.78
CA SER A 421 -10.57 17.49 -24.69
C SER A 421 -11.22 18.73 -24.07
N ARG A 422 -12.24 19.27 -24.75
CA ARG A 422 -13.24 20.20 -24.19
C ARG A 422 -14.41 19.47 -23.49
N ARG A 423 -14.49 18.12 -23.57
CA ARG A 423 -15.58 17.34 -22.96
C ARG A 423 -15.52 17.36 -21.44
N LYS A 424 -16.67 17.14 -20.78
CA LYS A 424 -16.73 16.78 -19.35
C LYS A 424 -15.91 15.50 -19.14
N VAL A 425 -14.90 15.62 -18.30
CA VAL A 425 -14.03 14.55 -17.82
C VAL A 425 -14.33 14.45 -16.34
N ASP A 426 -14.54 13.23 -15.85
CA ASP A 426 -14.90 12.96 -14.47
C ASP A 426 -13.67 12.99 -13.53
N ASP A 427 -13.90 13.02 -12.22
CA ASP A 427 -12.80 13.09 -11.25
C ASP A 427 -11.93 11.84 -11.25
N LEU A 428 -12.54 10.69 -11.60
CA LEU A 428 -11.84 9.43 -11.61
C LEU A 428 -10.80 9.40 -12.71
N PHE A 429 -11.16 9.86 -13.92
CA PHE A 429 -10.24 9.91 -15.05
C PHE A 429 -9.12 10.92 -14.83
N ILE A 430 -9.43 12.11 -14.31
CA ILE A 430 -8.42 13.12 -14.00
C ILE A 430 -7.43 12.56 -12.98
N TRP A 431 -7.94 12.00 -11.87
CA TRP A 431 -7.10 11.44 -10.82
C TRP A 431 -6.27 10.25 -11.28
N ALA A 432 -6.86 9.31 -12.04
CA ALA A 432 -6.13 8.14 -12.52
C ALA A 432 -5.04 8.54 -13.54
N SER A 433 -5.28 9.59 -14.33
CA SER A 433 -4.27 10.17 -15.24
C SER A 433 -3.12 10.79 -14.46
N THR A 434 -3.42 11.67 -13.49
CA THR A 434 -2.38 12.33 -12.68
C THR A 434 -1.60 11.33 -11.85
N PHE A 435 -2.28 10.36 -11.22
CA PHE A 435 -1.64 9.29 -10.47
C PHE A 435 -0.69 8.46 -11.34
N SER A 436 -1.12 8.05 -12.54
CA SER A 436 -0.27 7.26 -13.45
C SER A 436 1.00 8.04 -13.84
N ILE A 437 0.89 9.32 -14.15
CA ILE A 437 2.03 10.18 -14.49
C ILE A 437 3.00 10.30 -13.31
N PHE A 438 2.49 10.66 -12.13
CA PHE A 438 3.35 10.79 -10.95
C PHE A 438 3.98 9.46 -10.54
N PHE A 439 3.24 8.35 -10.65
CA PHE A 439 3.75 7.02 -10.34
C PHE A 439 4.91 6.64 -11.25
N ILE A 440 4.80 6.87 -12.56
CA ILE A 440 5.87 6.59 -13.53
C ILE A 440 7.11 7.44 -13.24
N ILE A 441 6.91 8.75 -13.02
CA ILE A 441 8.02 9.68 -12.73
C ILE A 441 8.70 9.31 -11.42
N PHE A 442 7.93 9.03 -10.37
CA PHE A 442 8.51 8.71 -9.06
C PHE A 442 9.20 7.35 -9.08
N SER A 443 8.60 6.34 -9.70
CA SER A 443 9.21 5.02 -9.83
C SER A 443 10.52 5.08 -10.62
N ALA A 444 10.61 5.96 -11.63
CA ALA A 444 11.86 6.20 -12.36
C ALA A 444 12.99 6.81 -11.52
N VAL A 445 12.65 7.49 -10.41
CA VAL A 445 13.62 8.09 -9.48
C VAL A 445 14.00 7.09 -8.37
N THR A 446 13.07 6.23 -7.94
CA THR A 446 13.27 5.38 -6.75
C THR A 446 13.62 3.95 -7.03
N GLU A 447 13.16 3.38 -8.15
CA GLU A 447 13.32 1.96 -8.44
C GLU A 447 14.63 1.73 -9.19
N ILE A 448 15.61 1.20 -8.47
CA ILE A 448 16.95 0.88 -9.01
C ILE A 448 17.02 -0.61 -9.41
N ASN A 449 16.18 -1.46 -8.81
CA ASN A 449 16.14 -2.90 -9.05
C ASN A 449 15.03 -3.26 -10.06
N VAL A 450 15.38 -4.00 -11.12
CA VAL A 450 14.43 -4.42 -12.17
C VAL A 450 13.33 -5.32 -11.62
N GLY A 451 13.62 -6.19 -10.65
CA GLY A 451 12.61 -7.05 -10.03
C GLY A 451 11.57 -6.25 -9.23
N THR A 452 12.00 -5.23 -8.48
CA THR A 452 11.06 -4.35 -7.79
C THR A 452 10.33 -3.44 -8.78
N ALA A 453 10.97 -2.98 -9.84
CA ALA A 453 10.32 -2.20 -10.88
C ALA A 453 9.19 -2.98 -11.58
N LEU A 454 9.42 -4.25 -11.95
CA LEU A 454 8.40 -5.14 -12.50
C LEU A 454 7.20 -5.31 -11.56
N ARG A 455 7.49 -5.48 -10.26
CA ARG A 455 6.47 -5.59 -9.21
C ARG A 455 5.69 -4.29 -8.99
N HIS A 456 6.33 -3.13 -9.08
CA HIS A 456 5.63 -1.84 -8.95
C HIS A 456 4.87 -1.47 -10.21
N ARG A 457 5.36 -1.86 -11.38
CA ARG A 457 4.68 -1.65 -12.65
C ARG A 457 3.29 -2.30 -12.68
N SER A 458 3.10 -3.48 -12.09
CA SER A 458 1.77 -4.10 -12.01
C SER A 458 0.75 -3.24 -11.25
N ILE A 459 1.19 -2.34 -10.37
CA ILE A 459 0.32 -1.37 -9.67
C ILE A 459 -0.33 -0.39 -10.66
N LEU A 460 0.32 -0.06 -11.78
CA LEU A 460 -0.25 0.80 -12.83
C LEU A 460 -1.48 0.19 -13.51
N LEU A 461 -1.69 -1.12 -13.39
CA LEU A 461 -2.84 -1.78 -14.00
C LEU A 461 -4.17 -1.17 -13.50
N ILE A 462 -4.27 -0.88 -12.20
CA ILE A 462 -5.48 -0.35 -11.55
C ILE A 462 -5.89 1.05 -12.06
N PRO A 463 -5.01 2.07 -12.08
CA PRO A 463 -5.37 3.38 -12.62
C PRO A 463 -5.58 3.35 -14.15
N ILE A 464 -4.82 2.55 -14.91
CA ILE A 464 -5.06 2.36 -16.36
C ILE A 464 -6.48 1.82 -16.58
N LEU A 465 -6.86 0.80 -15.81
CA LEU A 465 -8.20 0.25 -15.77
C LEU A 465 -9.26 1.30 -15.49
N ALA A 466 -9.08 2.05 -14.41
CA ALA A 466 -10.01 3.08 -13.99
C ALA A 466 -10.24 4.14 -15.08
N MET A 467 -9.17 4.56 -15.79
CA MET A 467 -9.28 5.48 -16.91
C MET A 467 -10.10 4.89 -18.06
N ILE A 468 -9.85 3.63 -18.45
CA ILE A 468 -10.60 2.98 -19.53
C ILE A 468 -12.09 2.92 -19.20
N LEU A 469 -12.42 2.54 -17.95
CA LEU A 469 -13.79 2.44 -17.48
C LEU A 469 -14.50 3.81 -17.43
N SER A 470 -13.76 4.89 -17.20
CA SER A 470 -14.31 6.25 -17.19
C SER A 470 -14.37 6.91 -18.58
N ALA A 471 -13.43 6.63 -19.48
CA ALA A 471 -13.22 7.36 -20.75
C ALA A 471 -14.41 7.37 -21.74
N GLN A 472 -15.45 6.58 -21.49
CA GLN A 472 -16.56 6.30 -22.40
C GLN A 472 -17.95 6.66 -21.86
N GLU A 473 -18.08 7.63 -20.94
CA GLU A 473 -19.41 8.22 -20.73
C GLU A 473 -19.96 8.71 -22.08
N PRO A 474 -21.10 8.17 -22.54
CA PRO A 474 -21.68 8.62 -23.80
C PRO A 474 -22.07 10.08 -23.64
N SER A 475 -21.82 10.86 -24.70
CA SER A 475 -22.53 12.10 -24.95
C SER A 475 -23.99 11.88 -24.60
N GLU A 476 -24.51 12.65 -23.64
CA GLU A 476 -25.95 12.89 -23.60
C GLU A 476 -26.33 13.35 -25.00
N GLU A 477 -27.07 12.50 -25.72
CA GLU A 477 -27.74 12.90 -26.95
C GLU A 477 -28.66 14.06 -26.58
N VAL A 478 -28.46 15.13 -27.36
CA VAL A 478 -29.19 16.41 -27.34
C VAL A 478 -30.67 16.20 -27.57
#